data_AF-A0AA36N4N9-F1
#
_entry.id   AF-A0AA36N4N9-F1
#
_cell.length_a   1.000
_cell.length_b   1.000
_cell.length_c   1.000
_cell.angle_alpha   90.00
_cell.angle_beta   90.00
_cell.angle_gamma   90.00
#
_symmetry.space_group_name_H-M   'P 1'
#
loop_
_entity.id
_entity.type
_entity.pdbx_description
1 polymer ?
#
loop_
_entity_poly.entity_id
_entity_poly.type
_entity_poly.pdbx_seq_one_letter_code
_entity_poly.pdbx_strand_id
1 'polypeptide(L)'
;MAYGEAEVAGGVGPLRFELELLEVLPAAEVPFPVKEDMSAEERLLQAAKEKEEGNVHFKAGSFQEAKEAYLNALYLLGFEADCDQRSEEGVWLDAFRRETRQKVALACQLNLCQCLLKLEEYLAAVQSASAALELDGANSKALYRRGLAQLGAGEAKLARSDLAAAARLEPRNAEIRRSLESCQQRLAGEKTATKEALGGFLSR
;
A
#
# COMPACT_ATOMS: atom_id res chain seq x y z
N MET A 1 -12.35 -23.24 -26.27
CA MET A 1 -12.86 -21.88 -26.05
C MET A 1 -11.84 -21.16 -25.19
N ALA A 2 -11.43 -19.93 -25.56
CA ALA A 2 -10.33 -19.22 -24.87
C ALA A 2 -10.71 -18.76 -23.45
N TYR A 3 -12.00 -18.61 -23.19
CA TYR A 3 -12.57 -18.61 -21.85
C TYR A 3 -13.21 -19.97 -21.64
N GLY A 4 -13.01 -20.58 -20.48
CA GLY A 4 -13.83 -21.74 -20.06
C GLY A 4 -15.34 -21.43 -20.15
N GLU A 5 -16.18 -22.42 -19.87
CA GLU A 5 -17.63 -22.50 -20.15
C GLU A 5 -18.54 -21.37 -19.60
N ALA A 6 -18.01 -20.25 -19.13
CA ALA A 6 -18.79 -19.08 -18.73
C ALA A 6 -19.14 -18.21 -19.95
N GLU A 7 -20.43 -18.09 -20.24
CA GLU A 7 -20.98 -17.16 -21.24
C GLU A 7 -20.63 -15.72 -20.86
N VAL A 8 -19.80 -15.08 -21.69
CA VAL A 8 -19.51 -13.65 -21.59
C VAL A 8 -20.44 -12.89 -22.54
N ALA A 9 -21.00 -11.78 -22.06
CA ALA A 9 -21.88 -10.87 -22.80
C ALA A 9 -21.15 -10.20 -23.99
N GLY A 10 -20.90 -10.95 -25.05
CA GLY A 10 -20.14 -10.51 -26.22
C GLY A 10 -20.04 -11.53 -27.35
N GLY A 11 -20.51 -12.76 -27.12
CA GLY A 11 -20.54 -13.80 -28.15
C GLY A 11 -19.49 -14.89 -27.92
N VAL A 12 -19.92 -16.12 -28.16
CA VAL A 12 -19.18 -17.36 -27.94
C VAL A 12 -18.36 -17.66 -29.21
N GLY A 13 -17.28 -16.90 -29.43
CA GLY A 13 -16.43 -17.01 -30.62
C GLY A 13 -14.93 -17.05 -30.28
N PRO A 14 -14.08 -17.54 -31.21
CA PRO A 14 -12.63 -17.55 -31.00
C PRO A 14 -12.10 -16.11 -30.95
N LEU A 15 -11.37 -15.79 -29.89
CA LEU A 15 -10.67 -14.51 -29.79
C LEU A 15 -9.44 -14.50 -30.69
N ARG A 16 -9.19 -13.34 -31.28
CA ARG A 16 -7.94 -13.03 -31.97
C ARG A 16 -7.30 -11.87 -31.24
N PHE A 17 -6.08 -12.08 -30.77
CA PHE A 17 -5.23 -11.02 -30.25
C PHE A 17 -4.13 -10.76 -31.27
N GLU A 18 -3.92 -9.49 -31.58
CA GLU A 18 -2.71 -9.01 -32.23
C GLU A 18 -1.83 -8.45 -31.11
N LEU A 19 -0.72 -9.13 -30.84
CA LEU A 19 0.25 -8.73 -29.83
C LEU A 19 1.52 -8.32 -30.55
N GLU A 20 2.02 -7.12 -30.24
CA GLU A 20 3.33 -6.66 -30.68
C GLU A 20 4.27 -6.71 -29.48
N LEU A 21 5.25 -7.63 -29.55
CA LEU A 21 6.28 -7.76 -28.53
C LEU A 21 7.35 -6.70 -28.79
N LEU A 22 7.33 -5.61 -28.01
CA LEU A 22 8.24 -4.49 -28.20
C LEU A 22 9.68 -4.83 -27.77
N GLU A 23 9.84 -5.55 -26.66
CA GLU A 23 11.15 -5.89 -26.11
C GLU A 23 11.08 -7.13 -25.21
N VAL A 24 12.13 -7.94 -25.19
CA VAL A 24 12.32 -9.05 -24.26
C VAL A 24 13.62 -8.80 -23.51
N LEU A 25 13.51 -8.45 -22.23
CA LEU A 25 14.66 -8.29 -21.36
C LEU A 25 15.15 -9.67 -20.84
N PRO A 26 16.46 -9.92 -20.77
CA PRO A 26 16.98 -11.11 -20.11
C PRO A 26 16.54 -11.12 -18.64
N ALA A 27 16.30 -12.30 -18.06
CA ALA A 27 15.78 -12.45 -16.70
C ALA A 27 16.55 -11.63 -15.65
N ALA A 28 17.86 -11.44 -15.84
CA ALA A 28 18.72 -10.65 -14.97
C ALA A 28 18.50 -9.12 -15.04
N GLU A 29 17.89 -8.61 -16.11
CA GLU A 29 17.54 -7.19 -16.32
C GLU A 29 16.06 -6.90 -16.03
N VAL A 30 15.25 -7.94 -15.80
CA VAL A 30 13.92 -7.77 -15.22
C VAL A 30 14.15 -7.16 -13.82
N PRO A 31 13.44 -6.08 -13.44
CA PRO A 31 13.69 -5.42 -12.17
C PRO A 31 13.67 -6.37 -10.95
N PHE A 32 12.96 -7.52 -11.07
CA PHE A 32 12.81 -8.50 -9.99
C PHE A 32 12.76 -9.94 -10.55
N PRO A 33 13.89 -10.61 -10.86
CA PRO A 33 13.85 -12.03 -11.18
C PRO A 33 13.41 -12.80 -9.95
N VAL A 34 12.16 -13.28 -9.94
CA VAL A 34 11.78 -14.35 -9.03
C VAL A 34 12.65 -15.53 -9.47
N LYS A 35 13.63 -15.89 -8.66
CA LYS A 35 14.23 -17.22 -8.78
C LYS A 35 13.10 -18.18 -8.42
N GLU A 36 12.49 -18.76 -9.45
CA GLU A 36 11.32 -19.66 -9.33
C GLU A 36 11.57 -20.78 -8.29
N ASP A 37 12.84 -21.08 -8.00
CA ASP A 37 13.29 -22.09 -7.05
C ASP A 37 13.39 -21.67 -5.57
N MET A 38 13.09 -20.41 -5.19
CA MET A 38 13.20 -20.02 -3.78
C MET A 38 12.12 -20.66 -2.91
N SER A 39 12.51 -21.21 -1.76
CA SER A 39 11.55 -21.66 -0.75
C SER A 39 10.81 -20.48 -0.10
N ALA A 40 9.65 -20.75 0.51
CA ALA A 40 8.89 -19.72 1.23
C ALA A 40 9.69 -19.09 2.40
N GLU A 41 10.61 -19.85 3.00
CA GLU A 41 11.48 -19.39 4.09
C GLU A 41 12.59 -18.48 3.57
N GLU A 42 13.23 -18.84 2.46
CA GLU A 42 14.23 -17.99 1.81
C GLU A 42 13.63 -16.69 1.30
N ARG A 43 12.42 -16.73 0.72
CA ARG A 43 11.70 -15.50 0.31
C ARG A 43 11.42 -14.60 1.51
N LEU A 44 10.99 -15.18 2.65
CA LEU A 44 10.74 -14.41 3.87
C LEU A 44 12.03 -13.81 4.44
N LEU A 45 13.13 -14.58 4.45
CA LEU A 45 14.43 -14.10 4.91
C LEU A 45 14.97 -12.97 4.02
N GLN A 46 14.85 -13.13 2.70
CA GLN A 46 15.26 -12.09 1.75
C GLN A 46 14.38 -10.85 1.88
N ALA A 47 13.07 -10.99 2.01
CA ALA A 47 12.17 -9.86 2.24
C ALA A 47 12.51 -9.10 3.53
N ALA A 48 12.91 -9.82 4.59
CA ALA A 48 13.37 -9.20 5.83
C ALA A 48 14.67 -8.40 5.62
N LYS A 49 15.59 -8.90 4.79
CA LYS A 49 16.82 -8.20 4.40
C LYS A 49 16.53 -6.93 3.61
N GLU A 50 15.72 -7.02 2.55
CA GLU A 50 15.27 -5.88 1.74
C GLU A 50 14.60 -4.80 2.60
N LYS A 51 13.76 -5.21 3.56
CA LYS A 51 13.14 -4.29 4.53
C LYS A 51 14.20 -3.54 5.37
N GLU A 52 15.26 -4.21 5.81
CA GLU A 52 16.34 -3.55 6.56
C GLU A 52 17.18 -2.62 5.66
N GLU A 53 17.43 -2.98 4.40
CA GLU A 53 18.07 -2.10 3.42
C GLU A 53 17.22 -0.84 3.18
N GLY A 54 15.90 -0.99 3.05
CA GLY A 54 14.96 0.12 2.99
C GLY A 54 15.01 1.01 4.25
N ASN A 55 15.17 0.42 5.44
CA ASN A 55 15.33 1.19 6.68
C ASN A 55 16.62 2.01 6.69
N VAL A 56 17.71 1.48 6.11
CA VAL A 56 18.99 2.19 5.97
C VAL A 56 18.84 3.37 5.01
N HIS A 57 18.29 3.13 3.81
CA HIS A 57 18.05 4.20 2.83
C HIS A 57 17.10 5.29 3.37
N PHE A 58 16.05 4.90 4.10
CA PHE A 58 15.13 5.85 4.71
C PHE A 58 15.83 6.76 5.72
N LYS A 59 16.71 6.20 6.56
CA LYS A 59 17.50 6.98 7.53
C LYS A 59 18.52 7.89 6.84
N ALA A 60 19.02 7.50 5.68
CA ALA A 60 19.92 8.31 4.86
C ALA A 60 19.19 9.44 4.09
N GLY A 61 17.86 9.44 4.07
CA GLY A 61 17.06 10.42 3.30
C GLY A 61 16.87 10.06 1.82
N SER A 62 17.43 8.93 1.39
CA SER A 62 17.26 8.33 0.06
C SER A 62 15.89 7.65 -0.04
N PHE A 63 14.82 8.44 -0.15
CA PHE A 63 13.44 7.92 -0.08
C PHE A 63 13.04 7.10 -1.31
N GLN A 64 13.65 7.34 -2.46
CA GLN A 64 13.36 6.61 -3.70
C GLN A 64 13.93 5.19 -3.63
N GLU A 65 15.18 5.06 -3.20
CA GLU A 65 15.85 3.78 -2.99
C GLU A 65 15.19 3.00 -1.84
N ALA A 66 14.76 3.71 -0.78
CA ALA A 66 13.97 3.10 0.28
C ALA A 66 12.64 2.54 -0.24
N LYS A 67 11.93 3.31 -1.08
CA LYS A 67 10.68 2.88 -1.72
C LYS A 67 10.88 1.59 -2.50
N GLU A 68 11.91 1.52 -3.33
CA GLU A 68 12.25 0.35 -4.13
C GLU A 68 12.52 -0.87 -3.26
N ALA A 69 13.37 -0.76 -2.24
CA ALA A 69 13.66 -1.86 -1.32
C ALA A 69 12.40 -2.40 -0.61
N TYR A 70 11.47 -1.54 -0.18
CA TYR A 70 10.22 -2.01 0.43
C TYR A 70 9.28 -2.68 -0.59
N LEU A 71 9.24 -2.20 -1.83
CA LEU A 71 8.47 -2.85 -2.91
C LEU A 71 9.04 -4.24 -3.23
N ASN A 72 10.38 -4.38 -3.25
CA ASN A 72 11.04 -5.67 -3.44
C ASN A 72 10.68 -6.65 -2.33
N ALA A 73 10.72 -6.18 -1.08
CA ALA A 73 10.32 -6.98 0.07
C ALA A 73 8.86 -7.45 -0.06
N LEU A 74 7.94 -6.56 -0.44
CA LEU A 74 6.52 -6.90 -0.61
C LEU A 74 6.28 -7.85 -1.78
N TYR A 75 7.01 -7.67 -2.89
CA TYR A 75 6.96 -8.55 -4.04
C TYR A 75 7.32 -9.98 -3.65
N LEU A 76 8.42 -10.18 -2.92
CA LEU A 76 8.84 -11.48 -2.39
C LEU A 76 7.80 -12.14 -1.48
N LEU A 77 7.01 -11.34 -0.76
CA LEU A 77 5.96 -11.81 0.16
C LEU A 77 4.61 -12.05 -0.53
N GLY A 78 4.37 -11.47 -1.72
CA GLY A 78 3.12 -11.61 -2.48
C GLY A 78 2.95 -12.95 -3.19
N PHE A 79 4.03 -13.72 -3.35
CA PHE A 79 3.98 -15.09 -3.85
C PHE A 79 3.43 -16.02 -2.75
N GLU A 80 2.12 -16.20 -2.73
CA GLU A 80 1.42 -17.20 -1.89
C GLU A 80 1.11 -18.50 -2.66
N ALA A 81 1.04 -18.46 -3.99
CA ALA A 81 0.46 -19.54 -4.80
C ALA A 81 1.30 -20.83 -4.90
N ASP A 82 2.62 -20.79 -4.74
CA ASP A 82 3.49 -21.92 -5.09
C ASP A 82 3.97 -22.78 -3.90
N CYS A 83 3.63 -22.42 -2.67
CA CYS A 83 4.16 -23.09 -1.48
C CYS A 83 3.09 -23.87 -0.70
N ASP A 84 2.30 -24.70 -1.39
CA ASP A 84 1.32 -25.59 -0.78
C ASP A 84 1.64 -27.07 -1.10
N GLN A 85 2.89 -27.49 -0.88
CA GLN A 85 3.18 -28.91 -0.61
C GLN A 85 2.98 -29.15 0.89
N ARG A 86 1.73 -29.35 1.29
CA ARG A 86 1.32 -29.66 2.67
C ARG A 86 1.89 -31.02 3.11
N SER A 87 2.79 -31.02 4.08
CA SER A 87 3.08 -32.20 4.93
C SER A 87 2.55 -31.96 6.35
N GLU A 88 1.89 -32.96 6.93
CA GLU A 88 1.22 -32.90 8.25
C GLU A 88 2.15 -32.55 9.42
N GLU A 89 3.47 -32.79 9.30
CA GLU A 89 4.47 -32.48 10.33
C GLU A 89 4.88 -30.98 10.40
N GLY A 90 4.47 -30.16 9.41
CA GLY A 90 4.91 -28.76 9.26
C GLY A 90 3.92 -27.66 9.68
N VAL A 91 2.76 -28.03 10.24
CA VAL A 91 1.62 -27.11 10.48
C VAL A 91 1.97 -25.96 11.44
N TRP A 92 2.76 -26.22 12.49
CA TRP A 92 3.16 -25.19 13.44
C TRP A 92 4.17 -24.20 12.84
N LEU A 93 5.13 -24.70 12.04
CA LEU A 93 6.10 -23.89 11.32
C LEU A 93 5.42 -22.99 10.28
N ASP A 94 4.37 -23.50 9.63
CA ASP A 94 3.57 -22.75 8.66
C ASP A 94 2.78 -21.61 9.32
N ALA A 95 2.16 -21.83 10.48
CA ALA A 95 1.48 -20.77 11.22
C ALA A 95 2.46 -19.67 11.67
N PHE A 96 3.61 -20.05 12.24
CA PHE A 96 4.65 -19.10 12.63
C PHE A 96 5.20 -18.31 11.43
N ARG A 97 5.43 -18.98 10.30
CA ARG A 97 5.88 -18.36 9.06
C ARG A 97 4.85 -17.37 8.52
N ARG A 98 3.56 -17.70 8.52
CA ARG A 98 2.48 -16.80 8.08
C ARG A 98 2.39 -15.57 8.98
N GLU A 99 2.45 -15.75 10.30
CA GLU A 99 2.45 -14.65 11.25
C GLU A 99 3.67 -13.73 11.03
N THR A 100 4.85 -14.31 10.81
CA THR A 100 6.08 -13.56 10.54
C THR A 100 5.99 -12.82 9.21
N ARG A 101 5.47 -13.47 8.16
CA ARG A 101 5.19 -12.85 6.85
C ARG A 101 4.25 -11.65 7.01
N GLN A 102 3.14 -11.80 7.72
CA GLN A 102 2.19 -10.72 7.96
C GLN A 102 2.83 -9.54 8.70
N LYS A 103 3.65 -9.81 9.72
CA LYS A 103 4.40 -8.77 10.46
C LYS A 103 5.39 -8.02 9.57
N VAL A 104 6.14 -8.73 8.73
CA VAL A 104 7.09 -8.12 7.79
C VAL A 104 6.33 -7.30 6.74
N ALA A 105 5.26 -7.86 6.15
CA ALA A 105 4.43 -7.16 5.18
C ALA A 105 3.83 -5.87 5.75
N LEU A 106 3.28 -5.92 6.98
CA LEU A 106 2.73 -4.75 7.66
C LEU A 106 3.80 -3.67 7.87
N ALA A 107 5.00 -4.06 8.31
CA ALA A 107 6.11 -3.13 8.49
C ALA A 107 6.54 -2.49 7.16
N CYS A 108 6.67 -3.28 6.09
CA CYS A 108 7.00 -2.78 4.76
C CYS A 108 5.95 -1.82 4.24
N GLN A 109 4.65 -2.14 4.32
CA GLN A 109 3.57 -1.26 3.89
C GLN A 109 3.58 0.07 4.67
N LEU A 110 3.75 0.00 5.99
CA LEU A 110 3.85 1.20 6.81
C LEU A 110 5.03 2.08 6.37
N ASN A 111 6.22 1.51 6.20
CA ASN A 111 7.42 2.27 5.85
C ASN A 111 7.38 2.77 4.39
N LEU A 112 6.86 1.97 3.47
CA LEU A 112 6.61 2.36 2.08
C LEU A 112 5.68 3.57 2.03
N CYS A 113 4.54 3.52 2.72
CA CYS A 113 3.63 4.66 2.84
C CYS A 113 4.35 5.91 3.36
N GLN A 114 5.23 5.76 4.34
CA GLN A 114 6.02 6.88 4.85
C GLN A 114 7.00 7.46 3.81
N CYS A 115 7.62 6.63 2.98
CA CYS A 115 8.48 7.07 1.87
C CYS A 115 7.66 7.82 0.82
N LEU A 116 6.53 7.26 0.43
CA LEU A 116 5.62 7.86 -0.54
C LEU A 116 5.10 9.23 -0.08
N LEU A 117 4.79 9.38 1.22
CA LEU A 117 4.47 10.67 1.82
C LEU A 117 5.61 11.69 1.72
N LYS A 118 6.87 11.25 1.85
CA LYS A 118 8.06 12.12 1.70
C LYS A 118 8.33 12.51 0.25
N LEU A 119 7.92 11.66 -0.69
CA LEU A 119 8.00 11.89 -2.13
C LEU A 119 6.76 12.61 -2.69
N GLU A 120 5.78 12.94 -1.84
CA GLU A 120 4.51 13.55 -2.24
C GLU A 120 3.67 12.69 -3.22
N GLU A 121 3.93 11.38 -3.27
CA GLU A 121 3.17 10.39 -4.05
C GLU A 121 1.91 9.96 -3.29
N TYR A 122 0.98 10.90 -3.11
CA TYR A 122 -0.13 10.74 -2.17
C TYR A 122 -1.08 9.57 -2.48
N LEU A 123 -1.42 9.35 -3.75
CA LEU A 123 -2.33 8.26 -4.13
C LEU A 123 -1.74 6.88 -3.84
N ALA A 124 -0.46 6.69 -4.15
CA ALA A 124 0.26 5.46 -3.83
C ALA A 124 0.37 5.28 -2.30
N ALA A 125 0.60 6.38 -1.56
CA ALA A 125 0.63 6.33 -0.09
C ALA A 125 -0.71 5.87 0.51
N VAL A 126 -1.85 6.29 -0.07
CA VAL A 126 -3.19 5.83 0.34
C VAL A 126 -3.35 4.33 0.12
N GLN A 127 -2.89 3.81 -1.02
CA GLN A 127 -2.95 2.38 -1.34
C GLN A 127 -2.13 1.56 -0.34
N SER A 128 -0.88 1.96 -0.10
CA SER A 128 0.01 1.26 0.84
C SER A 128 -0.52 1.29 2.28
N ALA A 129 -1.07 2.43 2.72
CA ALA A 129 -1.71 2.49 4.04
C ALA A 129 -3.00 1.66 4.14
N SER A 130 -3.75 1.53 3.05
CA SER A 130 -4.95 0.69 3.01
C SER A 130 -4.59 -0.80 3.08
N ALA A 131 -3.55 -1.22 2.35
CA ALA A 131 -2.99 -2.57 2.47
C ALA A 131 -2.50 -2.86 3.90
N ALA A 132 -1.87 -1.89 4.57
CA ALA A 132 -1.51 -2.04 5.98
C ALA A 132 -2.73 -2.25 6.90
N LEU A 133 -3.87 -1.60 6.60
CA LEU A 133 -5.11 -1.75 7.36
C LEU A 133 -5.85 -3.05 7.06
N GLU A 134 -5.66 -3.64 5.88
CA GLU A 134 -6.14 -5.00 5.60
C GLU A 134 -5.41 -6.03 6.46
N LEU A 135 -4.12 -5.80 6.74
CA LEU A 135 -3.31 -6.66 7.62
C LEU A 135 -3.58 -6.41 9.11
N ASP A 136 -3.81 -5.14 9.50
CA ASP A 136 -4.11 -4.72 10.87
C ASP A 136 -5.08 -3.53 10.86
N GLY A 137 -6.38 -3.82 10.96
CA GLY A 137 -7.45 -2.82 10.84
C GLY A 137 -7.48 -1.78 11.97
N ALA A 138 -6.78 -2.01 13.08
CA ALA A 138 -6.69 -1.08 14.21
C ALA A 138 -5.32 -0.39 14.29
N ASN A 139 -4.56 -0.35 13.19
CA ASN A 139 -3.24 0.27 13.18
C ASN A 139 -3.30 1.81 13.16
N SER A 140 -3.03 2.43 14.31
CA SER A 140 -3.00 3.89 14.46
C SER A 140 -2.05 4.59 13.47
N LYS A 141 -0.88 4.01 13.19
CA LYS A 141 0.08 4.58 12.23
C LYS A 141 -0.44 4.53 10.80
N ALA A 142 -1.08 3.44 10.39
CA ALA A 142 -1.66 3.32 9.06
C ALA A 142 -2.82 4.31 8.87
N LEU A 143 -3.74 4.42 9.84
CA LEU A 143 -4.83 5.41 9.83
C LEU A 143 -4.28 6.84 9.75
N TYR A 144 -3.30 7.16 10.58
CA TYR A 144 -2.67 8.48 10.58
C TYR A 144 -2.04 8.81 9.23
N ARG A 145 -1.21 7.91 8.68
CA ARG A 145 -0.53 8.10 7.40
C ARG A 145 -1.49 8.16 6.22
N ARG A 146 -2.55 7.33 6.20
CA ARG A 146 -3.60 7.39 5.18
C ARG A 146 -4.32 8.74 5.22
N GLY A 147 -4.63 9.24 6.42
CA GLY A 147 -5.23 10.56 6.60
C GLY A 147 -4.34 11.70 6.09
N LEU A 148 -3.02 11.64 6.35
CA LEU A 148 -2.07 12.61 5.77
C LEU A 148 -2.01 12.53 4.24
N ALA A 149 -1.98 11.32 3.68
CA ALA A 149 -1.95 11.11 2.25
C ALA A 149 -3.23 11.64 1.57
N GLN A 150 -4.40 11.38 2.15
CA GLN A 150 -5.67 11.91 1.68
C GLN A 150 -5.71 13.45 1.75
N LEU A 151 -5.14 14.08 2.79
CA LEU A 151 -5.00 15.53 2.84
C LEU A 151 -4.15 16.07 1.69
N GLY A 152 -3.02 15.42 1.40
CA GLY A 152 -2.15 15.77 0.27
C GLY A 152 -2.86 15.61 -1.08
N ALA A 153 -3.69 14.58 -1.22
CA ALA A 153 -4.52 14.33 -2.39
C ALA A 153 -5.76 15.25 -2.52
N GLY A 154 -6.01 16.13 -1.55
CA GLY A 154 -7.18 17.02 -1.55
C GLY A 154 -8.47 16.40 -0.99
N GLU A 155 -8.42 15.16 -0.51
CA GLU A 155 -9.55 14.40 0.03
C GLU A 155 -9.77 14.67 1.52
N ALA A 156 -9.94 15.94 1.89
CA ALA A 156 -9.98 16.39 3.28
C ALA A 156 -11.12 15.75 4.12
N LYS A 157 -12.24 15.39 3.48
CA LYS A 157 -13.36 14.72 4.16
C LYS A 157 -12.99 13.31 4.61
N LEU A 158 -12.32 12.55 3.74
CA LEU A 158 -11.84 11.20 4.05
C LEU A 158 -10.75 11.27 5.12
N ALA A 159 -9.80 12.21 4.96
CA ALA A 159 -8.72 12.41 5.90
C ALA A 159 -9.21 12.67 7.33
N ARG A 160 -10.25 13.48 7.49
CA ARG A 160 -10.85 13.76 8.80
C ARG A 160 -11.31 12.46 9.49
N SER A 161 -11.88 11.53 8.74
CA SER A 161 -12.37 10.26 9.28
C SER A 161 -11.22 9.41 9.81
N ASP A 162 -10.16 9.24 9.01
CA ASP A 162 -8.99 8.45 9.36
C ASP A 162 -8.20 9.08 10.52
N LEU A 163 -7.97 10.40 10.49
CA LEU A 163 -7.29 11.12 11.57
C LEU A 163 -8.09 11.09 12.88
N ALA A 164 -9.43 11.16 12.82
CA ALA A 164 -10.27 11.01 13.99
C ALA A 164 -10.22 9.58 14.55
N ALA A 165 -10.15 8.56 13.69
CA ALA A 165 -9.96 7.18 14.12
C ALA A 165 -8.60 6.98 14.80
N ALA A 166 -7.52 7.49 14.20
CA ALA A 166 -6.18 7.48 14.79
C ALA A 166 -6.16 8.21 16.16
N ALA A 167 -6.83 9.36 16.27
CA ALA A 167 -6.91 10.11 17.53
C ALA A 167 -7.69 9.38 18.63
N ARG A 168 -8.66 8.52 18.28
CA ARG A 168 -9.35 7.67 19.26
C ARG A 168 -8.45 6.56 19.79
N LEU A 169 -7.58 6.00 18.94
CA LEU A 169 -6.63 4.96 19.34
C LEU A 169 -5.46 5.53 20.16
N GLU A 170 -4.94 6.70 19.77
CA GLU A 170 -3.85 7.37 20.46
C GLU A 170 -4.24 8.80 20.91
N PRO A 171 -5.11 8.94 21.93
CA PRO A 171 -5.64 10.25 22.34
C PRO A 171 -4.56 11.20 22.85
N ARG A 172 -3.42 10.69 23.31
CA ARG A 172 -2.29 11.48 23.83
C ARG A 172 -1.29 11.90 22.75
N ASN A 173 -1.36 11.36 21.54
CA ASN A 173 -0.44 11.72 20.46
C ASN A 173 -0.71 13.15 19.94
N ALA A 174 0.23 14.06 20.18
CA ALA A 174 0.12 15.47 19.82
C ALA A 174 0.21 15.73 18.30
N GLU A 175 0.85 14.83 17.55
CA GLU A 175 0.97 14.96 16.11
C GLU A 175 -0.39 14.68 15.43
N ILE A 176 -1.03 13.57 15.81
CA ILE A 176 -2.35 13.19 15.29
C ILE A 176 -3.39 14.27 15.56
N ARG A 177 -3.42 14.83 16.78
CA ARG A 177 -4.36 15.91 17.13
C ARG A 177 -4.13 17.16 16.29
N ARG A 178 -2.88 17.59 16.10
CA ARG A 178 -2.55 18.76 15.27
C ARG A 178 -2.97 18.55 13.81
N SER A 179 -2.70 17.38 13.25
CA SER A 179 -3.11 17.04 11.88
C SER A 179 -4.63 17.00 11.72
N LEU A 180 -5.36 16.47 12.71
CA LEU A 180 -6.82 16.48 12.73
C LEU A 180 -7.39 17.91 12.80
N GLU A 181 -6.83 18.77 13.65
CA GLU A 181 -7.23 20.17 13.77
C GLU A 181 -6.98 20.93 12.45
N SER A 182 -5.80 20.77 11.86
CA SER A 182 -5.47 21.36 10.56
C SER A 182 -6.45 20.91 9.46
N CYS A 183 -6.78 19.61 9.44
CA CYS A 183 -7.78 19.05 8.53
C CYS A 183 -9.17 19.70 8.71
N GLN A 184 -9.59 19.93 9.95
CA GLN A 184 -10.88 20.55 10.24
C GLN A 184 -10.93 22.03 9.84
N GLN A 185 -9.83 22.76 10.06
CA GLN A 185 -9.70 24.16 9.63
C GLN A 185 -9.80 24.29 8.10
N ARG A 186 -9.12 23.41 7.34
CA ARG A 186 -9.21 23.37 5.87
C ARG A 186 -10.65 23.15 5.39
N LEU A 187 -11.34 22.16 5.97
CA LEU A 187 -12.75 21.88 5.65
C LEU A 187 -13.70 23.04 6.00
N ALA A 188 -13.41 23.79 7.07
CA ALA A 188 -14.20 24.96 7.43
C ALA A 188 -14.02 26.09 6.42
N GLY A 189 -12.78 26.37 5.99
CA GLY A 189 -12.47 27.36 4.97
C GLY A 189 -13.10 27.05 3.60
N GLU A 190 -13.11 25.78 3.19
CA GLU A 190 -13.76 25.36 1.94
C GLU A 190 -15.28 25.60 1.96
N LYS A 191 -15.93 25.39 3.13
CA LYS A 191 -17.37 25.65 3.30
C LYS A 191 -17.71 27.14 3.26
N THR A 192 -16.87 28.00 3.86
CA THR A 192 -17.10 29.44 3.83
C THR A 192 -16.91 30.00 2.42
N ALA A 193 -15.84 29.58 1.72
CA ALA A 193 -15.56 30.01 0.35
C ALA A 193 -16.66 29.58 -0.63
N THR A 194 -17.14 28.34 -0.52
CA THR A 194 -18.25 27.86 -1.36
C THR A 194 -19.56 28.60 -1.09
N LYS A 195 -19.87 28.93 0.18
CA LYS A 195 -21.05 29.73 0.53
C LYS A 195 -20.98 31.15 -0.04
N GLU A 196 -19.83 31.80 0.02
CA GLU A 196 -19.62 33.14 -0.53
C GLU A 196 -19.73 33.14 -2.07
N ALA A 197 -19.11 32.17 -2.73
CA ALA A 197 -19.18 32.01 -4.18
C ALA A 197 -20.61 31.77 -4.68
N LEU A 198 -21.36 30.89 -4.00
CA LEU A 198 -22.77 30.61 -4.33
C LEU A 198 -23.71 31.79 -4.00
N GLY A 199 -23.46 32.49 -2.89
CA GLY A 199 -24.24 33.69 -2.53
C GLY A 199 -24.08 34.83 -3.54
N GLY A 200 -22.87 35.03 -4.06
CA GLY A 200 -22.60 36.01 -5.13
C GLY A 200 -23.24 35.63 -6.47
N PHE A 201 -23.36 34.33 -6.77
CA PHE A 201 -24.02 33.83 -7.99
C PHE A 201 -25.54 34.03 -7.98
N LEU A 202 -26.19 33.83 -6.82
CA LEU A 202 -27.64 33.97 -6.67
C LEU A 202 -28.12 35.43 -6.52
N SER A 203 -27.19 36.37 -6.37
CA SER A 203 -27.49 37.81 -6.18
C SER A 203 -27.35 38.65 -7.46
N ARG A 204 -27.13 38.02 -8.63
CA ARG A 204 -27.08 38.65 -9.96
C ARG A 204 -28.24 38.17 -10.82
#